data_AF-A0A2R2W8N4-F1
#
_entry.id   AF-A0A2R2W8N4-F1
#
_cell.length_a   1.000
_cell.length_b   1.000
_cell.length_c   1.000
_cell.angle_alpha   90.00
_cell.angle_beta   90.00
_cell.angle_gamma   90.00
#
_symmetry.space_group_name_H-M   'P 1'
#
loop_
_entity.id
_entity.type
_entity.pdbx_description
1 polymer ?
#
loop_
_entity_poly.entity_id
_entity_poly.type
_entity_poly.pdbx_seq_one_letter_code
_entity_poly.pdbx_strand_id
1 'polypeptide(L)' 'MLDESGPDSWLVRRHDSSPPEALVEAFARGYKLTAWSLVESERHPLGVYTSKELAETAWWRHRDSSEDA' A
#
# COMPACT_ATOMS: atom_id res chain seq x y z
N MET A 1 7.71 0.49 -5.37
CA MET A 1 7.33 1.47 -6.40
C MET A 1 5.87 1.84 -6.21
N LEU A 2 5.54 3.14 -6.27
CA LEU A 2 4.17 3.64 -6.30
C LEU A 2 3.72 3.90 -7.74
N ASP A 3 2.67 3.22 -8.15
CA ASP A 3 2.05 3.33 -9.47
C ASP A 3 0.66 3.97 -9.33
N GLU A 4 0.40 5.06 -10.04
CA GLU A 4 -0.90 5.75 -9.96
C GLU A 4 -1.95 4.95 -10.73
N SER A 5 -2.93 4.40 -9.99
CA SER A 5 -3.98 3.55 -10.56
C SER A 5 -5.30 4.29 -10.78
N GLY A 6 -5.45 5.48 -10.20
CA GLY A 6 -6.66 6.28 -10.29
C GLY A 6 -6.53 7.62 -9.56
N PRO A 7 -7.59 8.45 -9.59
CA PRO A 7 -7.61 9.68 -8.82
C PRO A 7 -7.46 9.33 -7.34
N ASP A 8 -6.47 9.94 -6.69
CA ASP A 8 -6.19 9.75 -5.27
C ASP A 8 -5.86 8.31 -4.86
N SER A 9 -5.44 7.47 -5.81
CA SER A 9 -5.17 6.04 -5.58
C SER A 9 -3.87 5.57 -6.23
N TRP A 10 -3.00 4.96 -5.42
CA TRP A 10 -1.70 4.44 -5.84
C TRP A 10 -1.53 2.98 -5.41
N LEU A 11 -1.02 2.15 -6.31
CA LEU A 11 -0.67 0.77 -6.06
C LEU A 11 0.81 0.67 -5.72
N VAL A 12 1.12 -0.05 -4.66
CA VAL A 12 2.48 -0.40 -4.28
C VAL A 12 2.83 -1.73 -4.93
N ARG A 13 3.91 -1.72 -5.72
CA ARG A 13 4.44 -2.88 -6.45
C ARG A 13 5.95 -2.98 -6.26
N ARG A 14 6.50 -4.19 -6.28
CA ARG A 14 7.96 -4.39 -6.21
C ARG A 14 8.68 -3.87 -7.46
N HIS A 15 8.14 -4.18 -8.64
CA HIS A 15 8.55 -3.65 -9.94
C HIS A 15 7.33 -3.46 -10.86
N ASP A 16 7.50 -2.81 -12.01
CA ASP A 16 6.43 -2.44 -12.94
C ASP A 16 5.51 -3.62 -13.34
N SER A 17 6.13 -4.76 -13.66
CA SER A 17 5.42 -5.99 -14.03
C SER A 17 5.00 -6.86 -12.83
N SER A 18 5.24 -6.44 -11.59
CA SER A 18 4.79 -7.20 -10.41
C SER A 18 3.29 -7.04 -10.20
N PRO A 19 2.62 -8.03 -9.59
CA PRO A 19 1.29 -7.80 -9.06
C PRO A 19 1.32 -6.70 -7.97
N PRO A 20 0.22 -5.95 -7.80
CA PRO A 20 0.03 -5.06 -6.67
C PRO A 20 0.09 -5.81 -5.34
N GLU A 21 0.81 -5.22 -4.39
CA GLU A 21 1.04 -5.76 -3.04
C GLU A 21 0.34 -4.93 -1.97
N ALA A 22 0.24 -3.61 -2.17
CA ALA A 22 -0.57 -2.75 -1.33
C ALA A 22 -1.27 -1.66 -2.14
N LEU A 23 -2.28 -1.06 -1.53
CA LEU A 23 -3.03 0.07 -2.03
C LEU A 23 -2.87 1.23 -1.07
N VAL A 24 -2.60 2.40 -1.64
CA VAL A 24 -2.53 3.68 -0.95
C VAL A 24 -3.63 4.57 -1.50
N GLU A 25 -4.56 4.99 -0.66
CA GLU A 25 -5.68 5.87 -1.04
C GLU A 25 -5.58 7.18 -0.26
N ALA A 26 -5.88 8.31 -0.90
CA ALA A 26 -6.04 9.56 -0.17
C ALA A 26 -7.24 9.44 0.75
N PHE A 27 -7.00 9.71 2.04
CA PHE A 27 -8.00 9.59 3.09
C PHE A 27 -8.00 10.86 3.93
N ALA A 28 -9.00 11.72 3.69
CA ALA A 28 -9.21 13.00 4.34
C ALA A 28 -7.98 13.93 4.31
N ARG A 29 -7.06 13.81 5.28
CA ARG A 29 -5.83 14.61 5.41
C ARG A 29 -4.55 13.79 5.29
N GLY A 30 -4.64 12.54 4.86
CA GLY A 30 -3.49 11.64 4.75
C GLY A 30 -3.70 10.57 3.68
N TYR A 31 -2.93 9.50 3.79
CA TYR A 31 -2.85 8.41 2.84
C TYR A 31 -3.03 7.10 3.59
N LYS A 32 -4.14 6.42 3.34
CA LYS A 32 -4.45 5.13 3.96
C LYS A 32 -3.70 4.03 3.23
N LEU A 33 -2.91 3.26 3.97
CA LEU A 33 -2.27 2.05 3.46
C LEU A 33 -3.15 0.84 3.77
N THR A 34 -3.44 0.07 2.75
CA THR A 34 -4.21 -1.17 2.83
C THR A 34 -3.45 -2.27 2.14
N ALA A 35 -3.30 -3.43 2.78
CA ALA A 35 -2.73 -4.61 2.13
C ALA A 35 -3.59 -4.99 0.91
N TRP A 36 -2.97 -5.20 -0.24
CA TRP A 36 -3.70 -5.53 -1.45
C TRP A 36 -4.18 -6.98 -1.38
N SER A 37 -5.43 -7.18 -1.77
CA SER A 37 -6.01 -8.52 -1.93
C SER A 37 -7.09 -8.49 -3.00
N LEU A 38 -7.22 -9.61 -3.71
CA LEU A 38 -8.26 -9.83 -4.71
C LEU A 38 -9.65 -9.87 -4.05
N VAL A 39 -9.72 -10.40 -2.83
CA VAL A 39 -10.94 -10.42 -2.03
C VAL A 39 -10.97 -9.18 -1.15
N GLU A 40 -12.01 -8.36 -1.29
CA GLU A 40 -12.15 -7.12 -0.51
C GLU A 40 -12.18 -7.37 1.01
N SER A 41 -12.76 -8.50 1.44
CA SER A 41 -12.79 -8.90 2.85
C SER A 41 -11.41 -9.25 3.43
N GLU A 42 -10.42 -9.55 2.59
CA GLU A 42 -9.05 -9.84 2.99
C GLU A 42 -8.15 -8.59 2.95
N ARG A 43 -8.70 -7.43 2.57
CA ARG A 43 -7.95 -6.17 2.59
C ARG A 43 -7.86 -5.65 4.01
N HIS A 44 -6.64 -5.70 4.56
CA HIS A 44 -6.39 -5.26 5.92
C HIS A 44 -5.78 -3.85 5.91
N PRO A 45 -6.43 -2.87 6.57
CA PRO A 45 -5.85 -1.54 6.71
C PRO A 45 -4.66 -1.61 7.67
N LEU A 46 -3.51 -1.13 7.21
CA LEU A 46 -2.27 -1.14 7.99
C LEU A 46 -2.04 0.17 8.74
N GLY A 47 -2.55 1.29 8.22
CA GLY A 47 -2.44 2.58 8.87
C GLY A 47 -2.76 3.77 7.96
N VAL A 48 -2.66 4.98 8.51
CA VAL A 48 -2.79 6.23 7.77
C VAL A 48 -1.51 7.03 7.95
N TYR A 49 -0.95 7.49 6.83
CA TYR A 49 0.32 8.20 6.75
C TYR A 49 0.12 9.62 6.22
N THR A 50 1.07 10.50 6.48
CA THR A 50 0.99 11.90 6.03
C THR A 50 1.39 12.09 4.56
N SER A 51 2.07 11.11 3.97
CA SER A 51 2.51 11.12 2.56
C SER A 51 2.40 9.73 1.94
N LYS A 52 2.16 9.65 0.63
CA LYS A 52 2.14 8.37 -0.10
C LYS A 52 3.49 7.65 -0.05
N GLU A 53 4.62 8.36 -0.13
CA GLU A 53 5.95 7.74 -0.03
C GLU A 53 6.21 7.11 1.35
N LEU A 54 5.65 7.70 2.42
CA LEU A 54 5.73 7.13 3.76
C LEU A 54 4.90 5.85 3.88
N ALA A 55 3.72 5.83 3.27
CA ALA A 55 2.88 4.63 3.21
C ALA A 55 3.60 3.49 2.46
N GLU A 56 4.23 3.79 1.32
CA GLU A 56 5.06 2.82 0.59
C GLU A 56 6.21 2.28 1.46
N THR A 57 6.96 3.18 2.09
CA THR A 57 8.10 2.77 2.95
C THR A 57 7.63 1.89 4.09
N ALA A 58 6.48 2.20 4.69
CA ALA A 58 5.90 1.41 5.76
C ALA A 58 5.45 0.02 5.30
N TRP A 59 4.90 -0.10 4.07
CA TRP A 59 4.58 -1.40 3.48
C TRP A 59 5.81 -2.29 3.38
N TRP A 60 6.91 -1.78 2.83
CA TRP A 60 8.14 -2.57 2.67
C TRP A 60 8.70 -3.02 4.01
N ARG A 61 8.66 -2.18 5.04
CA ARG A 61 9.06 -2.54 6.41
C ARG A 61 8.16 -3.60 7.03
N HIS A 62 6.85 -3.48 6.84
CA HIS A 62 5.88 -4.46 7.34
C HIS A 62 6.11 -5.83 6.70
N ARG A 63 6.36 -5.86 5.38
CA ARG A 63 6.64 -7.09 4.63
C ARG A 63 7.93 -7.76 5.07
N ASP A 64 9.00 -6.97 5.21
CA ASP A 64 10.31 -7.44 5.68
C ASP A 64 10.21 -8.07 7.08
N SER A 65 9.45 -7.44 7.99
CA SER A 65 9.19 -8.01 9.33
C SER A 65 8.27 -9.24 9.31
N SER A 66 7.47 -9.44 8.28
CA SER A 66 6.56 -10.58 8.15
C SER A 66 7.17 -11.77 7.42
N GLU A 67 8.19 -11.57 6.58
CA GLU A 67 8.92 -12.65 5.89
C GLU A 67 9.89 -13.39 6.84
N ASP A 68 10.27 -12.78 7.96
CA ASP A 68 11.20 -13.35 8.96
C ASP A 68 10.49 -14.09 10.13
N ALA A 69 9.15 -14.21 10.10
CA ALA A 69 8.32 -14.74 11.19
C ALA A 69 7.78 -16.16 10.98
#